data_AF-A0AAX1D173-F1
#
_entry.id   AF-A0AAX1D173-F1
#
_cell.length_a   1.000
_cell.length_b   1.000
_cell.length_c   1.000
_cell.angle_alpha   90.00
_cell.angle_beta   90.00
_cell.angle_gamma   90.00
#
_symmetry.space_group_name_H-M   'P 1'
#
loop_
_entity.id
_entity.type
_entity.pdbx_description
1 polymer ?
#
loop_
_entity_poly.entity_id
_entity_poly.type
_entity_poly.pdbx_seq_one_letter_code
_entity_poly.pdbx_strand_id
1 'polypeptide(L)' 'MSNPTLHTLESRPADTSTGGKCTERLDVPCTSDLYDAIAALATMSGKTKAEYARAVLEQHAFGAIGYVRARANTVA' A
#
# COMPACT_ATOMS: atom_id res chain seq x y z
N MET A 1 -23.88 -19.48 -32.76
CA MET A 1 -22.48 -19.08 -32.55
C MET A 1 -22.47 -17.84 -31.66
N SER A 2 -21.77 -17.95 -30.53
CA SER A 2 -21.21 -16.95 -29.61
C SER A 2 -21.96 -15.64 -29.30
N ASN A 3 -22.37 -15.48 -28.04
CA ASN A 3 -21.54 -14.67 -27.14
C ASN A 3 -21.76 -15.10 -25.68
N PRO A 4 -20.79 -15.74 -25.01
CA PRO A 4 -20.88 -15.98 -23.58
C PRO A 4 -20.70 -14.64 -22.88
N THR A 5 -21.63 -14.31 -21.99
CA THR A 5 -21.52 -13.21 -21.05
C THR A 5 -20.15 -13.30 -20.39
N LEU A 6 -19.25 -12.39 -20.76
CA LEU A 6 -18.00 -12.16 -20.05
C LEU A 6 -18.42 -11.74 -18.65
N HIS A 7 -18.58 -12.72 -17.76
CA HIS A 7 -18.44 -12.49 -16.34
C HIS A 7 -17.09 -11.82 -16.21
N THR A 8 -17.12 -10.52 -15.95
CA THR A 8 -15.98 -9.77 -15.44
C THR A 8 -15.54 -10.53 -14.20
N LEU A 9 -14.64 -11.49 -14.39
CA LEU A 9 -13.92 -12.20 -13.35
C LEU A 9 -13.02 -11.13 -12.75
N GLU A 10 -13.59 -10.27 -11.91
CA GLU A 10 -12.80 -9.54 -10.95
C GLU A 10 -12.05 -10.61 -10.17
N SER A 11 -10.75 -10.69 -10.40
CA SER A 11 -9.82 -11.46 -9.57
C SER A 11 -9.98 -10.93 -8.15
N ARG A 12 -10.88 -11.55 -7.40
CA ARG A 12 -11.11 -11.26 -5.99
C ARG A 12 -10.39 -12.37 -5.23
N PRO A 13 -9.28 -12.06 -4.54
CA PRO A 13 -8.90 -12.86 -3.39
C PRO A 13 -10.13 -12.95 -2.47
N ALA A 14 -10.44 -14.15 -1.98
CA ALA A 14 -11.54 -14.36 -1.02
C ALA A 14 -11.28 -13.61 0.30
N ASP A 15 -10.02 -13.28 0.57
CA ASP A 15 -9.61 -12.51 1.74
C ASP A 15 -9.84 -11.02 1.54
N THR A 16 -10.74 -10.49 2.36
CA THR A 16 -10.79 -9.06 2.67
C THR A 16 -9.51 -8.71 3.42
N SER A 17 -8.50 -8.17 2.73
CA SER A 17 -7.39 -7.54 3.45
C SER A 17 -7.94 -6.40 4.30
N THR A 18 -7.43 -6.22 5.51
CA THR A 18 -7.91 -5.20 6.47
C THR A 18 -7.80 -3.77 5.91
N GLY A 19 -6.94 -3.57 4.91
CA GLY A 19 -6.73 -2.30 4.20
C GLY A 19 -7.56 -2.12 2.92
N GLY A 20 -8.39 -3.10 2.54
CA GLY A 20 -9.17 -3.04 1.31
C GLY A 20 -8.35 -3.15 0.02
N LYS A 21 -8.98 -2.82 -1.12
CA LYS A 21 -8.32 -2.77 -2.42
C LYS A 21 -7.56 -1.44 -2.56
N CYS A 22 -6.32 -1.49 -3.02
CA CYS A 22 -5.52 -0.29 -3.27
C CYS A 22 -5.92 0.34 -4.62
N THR A 23 -6.91 1.23 -4.59
CA THR A 23 -7.46 1.90 -5.79
C THR A 23 -6.71 3.17 -6.17
N GLU A 24 -6.20 3.89 -5.18
CA GLU A 24 -5.52 5.18 -5.37
C GLU A 24 -4.01 5.03 -5.59
N ARG A 25 -3.42 6.01 -6.30
CA ARG A 25 -1.99 6.07 -6.60
C ARG A 25 -1.32 7.24 -5.87
N LEU A 26 -0.08 7.00 -5.44
CA LEU A 26 0.82 8.03 -4.93
C LEU A 26 2.04 8.09 -5.86
N ASP A 27 2.08 9.11 -6.73
CA ASP A 27 3.18 9.30 -7.68
C ASP A 27 4.30 10.12 -7.03
N VAL A 28 5.40 9.45 -6.66
CA VAL A 28 6.53 10.07 -5.95
C VAL A 28 7.80 9.99 -6.82
N PRO A 29 8.26 11.13 -7.38
CA PRO A 29 9.58 11.19 -8.01
C PRO A 29 10.67 10.87 -6.99
N CYS A 30 11.61 10.00 -7.36
CA CYS A 30 12.73 9.63 -6.52
C CYS A 30 14.00 9.43 -7.35
N THR A 31 15.15 9.42 -6.68
CA THR A 31 16.44 9.10 -7.30
C THR A 31 16.51 7.61 -7.67
N SER A 32 17.40 7.27 -8.62
CA SER A 32 17.69 5.88 -8.98
C SER A 32 18.06 5.03 -7.77
N ASP A 33 18.91 5.58 -6.90
CA ASP A 33 19.47 4.85 -5.76
C ASP A 33 18.39 4.48 -4.75
N LEU A 34 17.44 5.39 -4.50
CA LEU A 34 16.31 5.12 -3.62
C LEU A 34 15.38 4.06 -4.24
N TYR A 35 15.12 4.17 -5.54
CA TYR A 35 14.30 3.19 -6.25
C TYR A 35 14.89 1.78 -6.15
N ASP A 36 16.21 1.64 -6.35
CA ASP A 36 16.92 0.36 -6.28
C ASP A 36 16.94 -0.20 -4.84
N ALA A 37 17.18 0.66 -3.85
CA ALA A 37 17.12 0.27 -2.45
C ALA A 37 15.74 -0.27 -2.05
N ILE A 38 14.66 0.41 -2.47
CA ILE A 38 13.29 -0.02 -2.21
C ILE A 38 12.98 -1.35 -2.92
N ALA A 39 13.48 -1.55 -4.14
CA ALA A 39 13.32 -2.82 -4.85
C ALA A 39 14.03 -3.98 -4.12
N ALA A 40 15.26 -3.77 -3.66
CA ALA A 40 16.02 -4.77 -2.91
C ALA A 40 15.32 -5.14 -1.59
N LEU A 41 14.85 -4.14 -0.84
CA LEU A 41 14.12 -4.36 0.42
C LEU A 41 12.81 -5.11 0.20
N ALA A 42 12.07 -4.78 -0.86
CA ALA A 42 10.86 -5.50 -1.23
C ALA A 42 11.14 -6.98 -1.47
N THR A 43 12.18 -7.31 -2.24
CA THR A 43 12.63 -8.69 -2.48
C THR A 43 12.99 -9.39 -1.18
N MET A 44 13.78 -8.77 -0.30
CA MET A 44 14.17 -9.36 0.99
C MET A 44 12.97 -9.64 1.89
N SER A 45 11.92 -8.83 1.79
CA SER A 45 10.69 -8.98 2.56
C SER A 45 9.65 -9.93 1.94
N GLY A 46 9.93 -10.50 0.77
CA GLY A 46 8.99 -11.35 0.03
C GLY A 46 7.75 -10.62 -0.47
N LYS A 47 7.84 -9.31 -0.69
CA LYS A 47 6.73 -8.46 -1.15
C LYS A 47 7.01 -7.89 -2.53
N THR A 48 5.96 -7.50 -3.25
CA THR A 48 6.15 -6.63 -4.41
C THR A 48 6.65 -5.27 -3.95
N LYS A 49 7.34 -4.56 -4.84
CA LYS A 49 7.86 -3.21 -4.56
C LYS A 49 6.76 -2.25 -4.07
N ALA A 50 5.59 -2.30 -4.70
CA ALA A 50 4.46 -1.46 -4.32
C ALA A 50 3.89 -1.82 -2.94
N GLU A 51 3.78 -3.11 -2.61
CA GLU A 51 3.34 -3.54 -1.28
C GLU A 51 4.33 -3.16 -0.18
N TYR A 52 5.63 -3.29 -0.45
CA TYR A 52 6.66 -2.89 0.49
C TYR A 52 6.63 -1.39 0.75
N ALA A 53 6.64 -0.58 -0.32
CA ALA A 53 6.56 0.88 -0.22
C ALA A 53 5.30 1.31 0.54
N ARG A 54 4.15 0.70 0.24
CA ARG A 54 2.90 0.96 0.94
C ARG A 54 3.01 0.63 2.43
N ALA A 55 3.54 -0.54 2.79
CA ALA A 55 3.68 -0.94 4.19
C ALA A 55 4.53 0.05 5.00
N VAL A 56 5.64 0.53 4.42
CA VAL A 56 6.49 1.55 5.06
C VAL A 56 5.74 2.87 5.24
N LEU A 57 5.04 3.32 4.19
CA LEU A 57 4.26 4.56 4.23
C LEU A 57 3.09 4.48 5.22
N GLU A 58 2.36 3.37 5.27
CA GLU A 58 1.25 3.15 6.21
C GLU A 58 1.75 3.13 7.65
N GLN A 59 2.83 2.40 7.92
CA GLN A 59 3.45 2.38 9.25
C GLN A 59 3.84 3.79 9.70
N HIS A 60 4.46 4.56 8.81
CA HIS A 60 4.84 5.94 9.12
C HIS A 60 3.62 6.85 9.31
N ALA A 61 2.70 6.88 8.34
CA ALA A 61 1.55 7.79 8.33
C ALA A 61 0.63 7.53 9.52
N PHE A 62 0.20 6.29 9.74
CA PHE A 62 -0.74 5.98 10.82
C PHE A 62 -0.08 6.02 12.19
N GLY A 63 1.21 5.67 12.29
CA GLY A 63 1.98 5.87 13.52
C GLY A 63 2.11 7.36 13.89
N ALA A 64 2.50 8.20 12.92
CA ALA A 64 2.67 9.64 13.13
C ALA A 64 1.34 10.34 13.44
N ILE A 65 0.27 10.04 12.69
CA ILE A 65 -1.06 10.60 12.94
C ILE A 65 -1.55 10.22 14.33
N GLY A 66 -1.37 8.96 14.74
CA GLY A 66 -1.72 8.49 16.08
C GLY A 66 -0.99 9.28 17.16
N TYR A 67 0.32 9.47 17.00
CA TYR A 67 1.14 10.26 17.92
C TYR A 67 0.67 11.71 18.04
N VAL A 68 0.43 12.37 16.91
CA VAL A 68 -0.03 13.78 16.87
C VAL A 68 -1.39 13.93 17.55
N ARG A 69 -2.35 13.04 17.26
CA ARG A 69 -3.68 13.07 17.89
C ARG A 69 -3.61 12.88 19.40
N ALA A 70 -2.78 11.95 19.88
CA ALA A 70 -2.59 11.73 21.30
C ALA A 70 -2.04 12.98 22.01
N ARG A 71 -1.03 13.64 21.41
CA ARG A 71 -0.44 14.87 21.95
C ARG A 71 -1.37 16.07 21.88
N ALA A 72 -2.12 16.23 20.79
CA ALA A 72 -3.09 17.31 20.63
C ALA A 72 -4.19 17.26 21.71
N ASN A 73 -4.66 16.05 22.05
CA ASN A 73 -5.63 15.86 23.12
C ASN A 73 -5.07 16.01 24.55
N THR A 74 -3.75 16.11 24.73
CA THR A 74 -3.14 16.25 26.05
C THR A 74 -3.08 17.72 26.52
N VAL A 75 -3.44 18.69 25.67
CA VAL A 75 -3.38 20.15 25.96
C VAL A 75 -4.78 20.76 26.12
N ALA A 76 -5.76 19.98 26.60
CA ALA A 76 -7.09 20.48 26.97
C ALA A 76 -7.30 20.41 28.48
#